data_AF-A0A502KTD6-F1
#
_entry.id   AF-A0A502KTD6-F1
#
_cell.length_a   1.000
_cell.length_b   1.000
_cell.length_c   1.000
_cell.angle_alpha   90.00
_cell.angle_beta   90.00
_cell.angle_gamma   90.00
#
_symmetry.space_group_name_H-M   'P 1'
#
loop_
_entity.id
_entity.type
_entity.pdbx_description
1 polymer ?
#
loop_
_entity_poly.entity_id
_entity_poly.type
_entity_poly.pdbx_seq_one_letter_code
_entity_poly.pdbx_strand_id
1 'polypeptide(L)' 'MLTTMKVCLYCQNKNNEDLKQCERCGMELPIKQPQSKKAKLTFFTKAFWLIVIFCIIMVIYLPR' A
#
# COMPACT_ATOMS: atom_id res chain seq x y z
N MET A 1 -5.91 25.70 3.28
CA MET A 1 -6.61 24.60 2.58
C MET A 1 -5.58 23.82 1.77
N LEU A 2 -5.22 22.59 2.17
CA LEU A 2 -4.40 21.73 1.29
C LEU A 2 -5.33 21.09 0.26
N THR A 3 -5.40 21.66 -0.93
CA THR A 3 -5.96 20.98 -2.11
C THR A 3 -5.05 19.82 -2.44
N THR A 4 -5.41 18.62 -1.98
CA THR A 4 -4.70 17.42 -2.45
C THR A 4 -5.02 17.27 -3.94
N MET A 5 -4.02 16.96 -4.75
CA MET A 5 -4.15 16.82 -6.19
C MET A 5 -3.84 15.37 -6.55
N LYS A 6 -4.75 14.69 -7.24
CA LYS A 6 -4.52 13.34 -7.76
C LYS A 6 -3.91 13.46 -9.15
N VAL A 7 -2.79 12.79 -9.36
CA VAL A 7 -2.21 12.65 -10.69
C VAL A 7 -2.82 11.43 -11.36
N CYS A 8 -3.41 11.61 -12.53
CA CYS A 8 -3.92 10.49 -13.33
C CYS A 8 -2.75 9.64 -13.81
N LEU A 9 -2.78 8.32 -13.58
CA LEU A 9 -1.68 7.42 -13.97
C LEU A 9 -1.43 7.37 -15.48
N TYR A 10 -2.46 7.66 -16.29
CA TYR A 10 -2.43 7.50 -17.74
C TYR A 10 -1.96 8.75 -18.48
N CYS A 11 -2.52 9.91 -18.14
CA CYS A 11 -2.20 11.17 -18.81
C CYS A 11 -1.30 12.08 -17.97
N GLN A 12 -0.95 11.66 -16.74
CA GLN A 12 -0.20 12.45 -15.74
C GLN A 12 -0.81 13.83 -15.45
N ASN A 13 -2.07 14.04 -15.81
CA ASN A 13 -2.78 15.28 -15.53
C ASN A 13 -3.10 15.38 -14.04
N LYS A 14 -2.95 16.57 -13.48
CA LYS A 14 -3.36 16.89 -12.12
C LYS A 14 -4.87 17.12 -12.12
N ASN A 15 -5.60 16.28 -11.40
CA ASN A 15 -7.03 16.38 -11.18
C ASN A 15 -7.30 16.66 -9.70
N ASN A 16 -8.37 17.42 -9.40
CA ASN A 16 -8.88 17.54 -8.04
C ASN A 16 -9.21 16.16 -7.46
N GLU A 17 -8.97 15.98 -6.16
CA GLU A 17 -9.25 14.71 -5.51
C GLU A 17 -10.73 14.31 -5.54
N ASP A 18 -11.63 15.27 -5.62
CA ASP A 18 -13.07 15.05 -5.66
C ASP A 18 -13.56 14.47 -6.98
N LEU A 19 -12.72 14.54 -8.03
CA LEU A 19 -13.05 14.01 -9.35
C LEU A 19 -12.85 12.49 -9.37
N LYS A 20 -13.93 11.76 -9.65
CA LYS A 20 -13.92 10.30 -9.87
C LYS A 20 -13.35 9.91 -11.22
N GLN A 21 -13.30 10.84 -12.18
CA GLN A 21 -12.77 10.64 -13.52
C GLN A 21 -11.79 11.74 -13.88
N CYS A 22 -10.81 11.42 -14.73
CA CYS A 22 -9.87 12.42 -15.21
C CYS A 22 -10.56 13.39 -16.16
N GLU A 23 -10.35 14.69 -15.98
CA GLU A 23 -10.99 15.71 -16.83
C GLU A 23 -10.41 15.72 -18.24
N ARG A 24 -9.18 15.21 -18.43
CA ARG A 24 -8.52 15.17 -19.74
C ARG A 24 -8.71 13.87 -20.49
N CYS A 25 -8.64 12.72 -19.84
CA CYS A 25 -8.73 11.42 -20.51
C CYS A 25 -10.03 10.66 -20.25
N GLY A 26 -10.92 11.16 -19.37
CA GLY A 26 -12.19 10.51 -19.02
C GLY A 26 -12.06 9.21 -18.22
N MET A 27 -10.83 8.79 -17.94
CA MET A 27 -10.53 7.51 -17.29
C MET A 27 -10.76 7.59 -15.78
N GLU A 28 -11.20 6.50 -15.17
CA GLU A 28 -11.49 6.44 -13.73
C GLU A 28 -10.24 6.78 -12.91
N LEU A 29 -10.36 7.81 -12.07
CA LEU A 29 -9.29 8.21 -11.17
C LEU A 29 -9.24 7.20 -10.04
N PRO A 30 -8.05 6.68 -9.67
CA PRO A 30 -7.93 5.73 -8.58
C PRO A 30 -8.53 6.34 -7.31
N ILE A 31 -9.71 5.85 -6.95
CA ILE A 31 -10.40 6.17 -5.71
C ILE A 31 -9.48 5.59 -4.66
N LYS A 32 -8.74 6.47 -3.96
CA LYS A 32 -7.89 6.13 -2.82
C LYS A 32 -8.55 4.96 -2.10
N GLN A 33 -7.96 3.76 -2.17
CA GLN A 33 -8.29 2.66 -1.27
C GLN A 33 -7.37 2.86 -0.05
N PRO A 34 -7.80 3.58 1.01
CA PRO A 34 -6.94 3.89 2.13
C PRO A 34 -7.06 2.81 3.22
N GLN A 35 -8.05 1.92 3.12
CA GLN A 35 -8.47 1.09 4.25
C GLN A 35 -7.84 -0.32 4.26
N SER A 36 -7.33 -0.81 3.13
CA SER A 36 -6.81 -2.19 3.05
C SER A 36 -5.28 -2.29 3.11
N LYS A 37 -4.53 -1.20 2.93
CA LYS A 37 -3.06 -1.24 3.00
C LYS A 37 -2.56 -1.46 4.43
N LYS A 38 -3.21 -0.87 5.43
CA LYS A 38 -2.80 -1.02 6.84
C LYS A 38 -3.04 -2.44 7.37
N ALA A 39 -4.16 -3.06 7.01
CA ALA A 39 -4.47 -4.43 7.41
C ALA A 39 -3.51 -5.46 6.80
N LYS A 40 -3.10 -5.27 5.53
CA LYS A 40 -2.10 -6.14 4.91
C LYS A 40 -0.73 -6.01 5.57
N LEU A 41 -0.32 -4.79 5.95
CA LEU A 41 0.99 -4.56 6.56
C LEU A 41 1.10 -5.22 7.94
N THR A 42 0.08 -5.09 8.79
CA THR A 42 0.08 -5.70 10.12
C THR A 42 0.06 -7.23 10.06
N PHE A 43 -0.66 -7.81 9.10
CA PHE A 43 -0.62 -9.25 8.83
C PHE A 43 0.79 -9.70 8.41
N PHE A 44 1.43 -8.94 7.52
CA PHE A 44 2.77 -9.24 7.04
C PHE A 44 3.83 -9.20 8.15
N THR A 45 3.77 -8.19 9.02
CA THR A 45 4.68 -8.09 10.17
C THR A 45 4.50 -9.25 11.14
N LYS A 46 3.27 -9.71 11.38
CA LYS A 46 3.00 -10.86 12.27
C LYS A 46 3.53 -12.17 11.68
N ALA A 47 3.32 -12.41 10.39
CA ALA A 47 3.86 -13.58 9.70
C ALA A 47 5.41 -13.59 9.70
N PHE A 48 6.04 -12.43 9.48
CA PHE A 48 7.48 -12.29 9.51
C PHE A 48 8.07 -12.64 10.88
N TRP A 49 7.46 -12.16 11.97
CA TRP A 49 7.93 -12.43 13.33
C TRP A 49 7.89 -13.93 13.68
N LEU A 50 6.89 -14.66 13.20
CA LEU A 50 6.78 -16.11 13.37
C LEU A 50 7.95 -16.85 12.71
N ILE A 51 8.31 -16.46 11.48
CA ILE A 51 9.44 -17.06 10.74
C ILE A 51 10.77 -16.74 11.43
N VAL A 52 10.96 -15.51 11.91
CA VAL A 52 12.18 -15.11 12.63
C VAL A 52 12.38 -15.94 13.89
N ILE A 53 11.34 -16.12 14.72
CA ILE A 53 11.41 -16.98 15.91
C ILE A 53 11.81 -18.40 15.51
N PHE A 54 11.16 -18.96 14.49
CA PHE A 54 11.46 -20.31 14.01
C PHE A 54 12.93 -20.46 13.58
N CYS A 55 13.46 -19.46 12.86
CA CYS A 55 14.87 -19.42 12.47
C CYS A 55 15.81 -19.40 13.69
N ILE A 56 15.54 -18.57 14.69
CA ILE A 56 16.37 -18.49 15.91
C ILE A 56 16.37 -19.83 16.65
N ILE A 57 15.22 -20.49 16.74
CA ILE A 57 15.12 -21.83 17.34
C ILE A 57 16.05 -22.79 16.60
N MET A 58 15.99 -22.83 15.27
CA MET A 58 16.85 -23.72 14.47
C MET A 58 18.34 -23.44 14.66
N VAL A 59 18.73 -22.17 14.77
CA VAL A 59 20.13 -21.78 15.05
C VAL A 59 20.59 -22.27 16.42
N ILE A 60 19.73 -22.20 17.44
CA ILE A 60 20.06 -22.75 18.78
C ILE A 60 20.04 -24.28 18.76
N TYR A 61 19.12 -24.89 18.00
CA TYR A 61 18.95 -26.35 17.90
C TYR A 61 20.02 -27.03 17.07
N LEU A 62 20.73 -26.27 16.24
CA LEU A 62 21.98 -26.69 15.63
C LEU A 62 23.14 -26.08 16.44
N PRO A 63 23.40 -26.54 17.68
CA PRO A 63 24.63 -26.22 18.37
C PRO A 63 25.73 -26.93 17.59
N ARG A 64 26.29 -26.20 16.63
CA ARG A 64 27.47 -26.60 15.88
C ARG A 64 28.62 -26.94 16.82
#